data_AF-A0A355EMY7-F1
#
_entry.id   AF-A0A355EMY7-F1
#
_cell.length_a   1.000
_cell.length_b   1.000
_cell.length_c   1.000
_cell.angle_alpha   90.00
_cell.angle_beta   90.00
_cell.angle_gamma   90.00
#
_symmetry.space_group_name_H-M   'P 1'
#
loop_
_entity.id
_entity.type
_entity.pdbx_description
1 polymer ?
#
loop_
_entity_poly.entity_id
_entity_poly.type
_entity_poly.pdbx_seq_one_letter_code
_entity_poly.pdbx_strand_id
1 'polypeptide(L)'
;MDNKASSAELVAQTSEAEQKRQERIAKKLRQIRDPRSMVIAPKVRDVHFLATMLYTFDKAVNNMRLNVGLRVPLASVITKRDDIAEFTKDITEYMRALGAGSYGNYYYLGGNQSVDPEQKQFLAKRHNTYVFIPSTTEGEHLANLIISLDSAFCEFKVKFPLTDLNKISEAMDHMKGLVKRCRDLVADIASLTNTRFIEPKGLATYLGEEATQRGNGKTTKKETQ
;
A
#
# COMPACT_ATOMS: atom_id res chain seq x y z
N MET A 1 28.60 10.28 38.41
CA MET A 1 27.12 10.29 38.37
C MET A 1 26.71 10.28 36.89
N ASP A 2 25.49 9.85 36.56
CA ASP A 2 24.89 9.83 35.21
C ASP A 2 25.05 8.57 34.33
N ASN A 3 24.62 7.40 34.84
CA ASN A 3 24.38 6.23 33.97
C ASN A 3 23.12 5.40 34.34
N LYS A 4 22.28 5.87 35.28
CA LYS A 4 21.03 5.18 35.69
C LYS A 4 19.79 5.71 34.97
N ALA A 5 19.78 6.97 34.53
CA ALA A 5 18.66 7.56 33.80
C ALA A 5 18.50 6.95 32.38
N SER A 6 19.62 6.73 31.68
CA SER A 6 19.67 6.16 30.33
C SER A 6 19.07 4.74 30.24
N SER A 7 19.35 3.87 31.21
CA SER A 7 18.81 2.49 31.20
C SER A 7 17.32 2.42 31.51
N ALA A 8 16.78 3.30 32.36
CA ALA A 8 15.35 3.31 32.66
C ALA A 8 14.51 3.83 31.49
N GLU A 9 15.01 4.83 30.76
CA GLU A 9 14.37 5.35 29.55
C GLU A 9 14.43 4.33 28.40
N LEU A 10 15.54 3.61 28.23
CA LEU A 10 15.64 2.52 27.25
C LEU A 10 14.69 1.36 27.56
N VAL A 11 14.54 0.98 28.84
CA VAL A 11 13.61 -0.08 29.28
C VAL A 11 12.15 0.36 29.14
N ALA A 12 11.85 1.63 29.43
CA ALA A 12 10.51 2.19 29.23
C ALA A 12 10.15 2.24 27.73
N GLN A 13 11.06 2.71 26.87
CA GLN A 13 10.86 2.77 25.41
C GLN A 13 10.70 1.38 24.78
N THR A 14 11.43 0.37 25.26
CA THR A 14 11.26 -1.02 24.81
C THR A 14 9.93 -1.62 25.26
N SER A 15 9.43 -1.28 26.45
CA SER A 15 8.12 -1.74 26.91
C SER A 15 6.94 -1.13 26.13
N GLU A 16 7.01 0.17 25.80
CA GLU A 16 5.98 0.83 24.97
C GLU A 16 5.98 0.32 23.52
N ALA A 17 7.15 0.10 22.94
CA ALA A 17 7.28 -0.41 21.57
C ALA A 17 6.70 -1.82 21.45
N GLU A 18 6.95 -2.67 22.44
CA GLU A 18 6.42 -4.04 22.47
C GLU A 18 4.91 -4.05 22.69
N GLN A 19 4.37 -3.18 23.56
CA GLN A 19 2.92 -3.02 23.72
C GLN A 19 2.25 -2.60 22.41
N LYS A 20 2.75 -1.55 21.74
CA LYS A 20 2.23 -1.09 20.42
C LYS A 20 2.31 -2.20 19.36
N ARG A 21 3.34 -3.03 19.41
CA ARG A 21 3.49 -4.19 18.51
C ARG A 21 2.43 -5.25 18.80
N GLN A 22 2.21 -5.61 20.05
CA GLN A 22 1.19 -6.57 20.46
C GLN A 22 -0.22 -6.09 20.10
N GLU A 23 -0.53 -4.81 20.30
CA GLU A 23 -1.81 -4.21 19.90
C GLU A 23 -2.06 -4.31 18.39
N ARG A 24 -1.03 -4.03 17.57
CA ARG A 24 -1.13 -4.19 16.11
C ARG A 24 -1.40 -5.64 15.72
N ILE A 25 -0.70 -6.59 16.34
CA ILE A 25 -0.90 -8.02 16.09
C ILE A 25 -2.31 -8.44 16.51
N ALA A 26 -2.76 -8.04 17.70
CA ALA A 26 -4.11 -8.34 18.18
C ALA A 26 -5.19 -7.77 17.24
N LYS A 27 -4.99 -6.55 16.72
CA LYS A 27 -5.88 -5.96 15.71
C LYS A 27 -5.93 -6.79 14.42
N LYS A 28 -4.77 -7.17 13.88
CA LYS A 28 -4.69 -8.04 12.69
C LYS A 28 -5.41 -9.37 12.93
N LEU A 29 -5.17 -10.00 14.08
CA LEU A 29 -5.79 -11.28 14.46
C LEU A 29 -7.32 -11.18 14.62
N ARG A 30 -7.86 -10.01 14.98
CA ARG A 30 -9.31 -9.77 14.95
C ARG A 30 -9.82 -9.65 13.52
N GLN A 31 -9.11 -8.94 12.66
CA GLN A 31 -9.51 -8.69 11.26
C GLN A 31 -9.49 -9.96 10.40
N ILE A 32 -8.53 -10.88 10.61
CA ILE A 32 -8.48 -12.13 9.83
C ILE A 32 -9.65 -13.09 10.10
N ARG A 33 -10.44 -12.85 11.16
CA ARG A 33 -11.66 -13.62 11.42
C ARG A 33 -12.74 -13.33 10.39
N ASP A 34 -12.64 -12.21 9.67
CA ASP A 34 -13.51 -11.91 8.54
C ASP A 34 -13.15 -12.84 7.36
N PRO A 35 -14.10 -13.62 6.80
CA PRO A 35 -13.86 -14.48 5.66
C PRO A 35 -13.31 -13.76 4.43
N ARG A 36 -13.68 -12.48 4.26
CA ARG A 36 -13.26 -11.63 3.13
C ARG A 36 -11.88 -11.00 3.37
N SER A 37 -11.29 -11.19 4.54
CA SER A 37 -9.97 -10.65 4.84
C SER A 37 -8.89 -11.25 3.93
N MET A 38 -8.02 -10.36 3.46
CA MET A 38 -6.86 -10.64 2.65
C MET A 38 -5.61 -10.31 3.46
N VAL A 39 -4.63 -11.21 3.46
CA VAL A 39 -3.33 -10.98 4.10
C VAL A 39 -2.32 -10.64 3.01
N ILE A 40 -1.83 -9.41 3.03
CA ILE A 40 -0.79 -8.95 2.11
C ILE A 40 0.52 -9.00 2.88
N ALA A 41 1.50 -9.73 2.36
CA ALA A 41 2.82 -9.90 2.98
C ALA A 41 3.92 -9.46 1.99
N PRO A 42 4.08 -8.13 1.78
CA PRO A 42 5.04 -7.62 0.81
C PRO A 42 6.46 -8.09 1.11
N LYS A 43 7.17 -8.52 0.07
CA LYS A 43 8.59 -8.88 0.12
C LYS A 43 9.46 -7.74 -0.36
N VAL A 44 8.93 -6.84 -1.21
CA VAL A 44 9.65 -5.68 -1.72
C VAL A 44 9.07 -4.34 -1.23
N ARG A 45 9.95 -3.33 -1.15
CA ARG A 45 9.63 -1.99 -0.61
C ARG A 45 8.50 -1.30 -1.38
N ASP A 46 8.49 -1.40 -2.70
CA ASP A 46 7.47 -0.82 -3.57
C ASP A 46 6.06 -1.30 -3.22
N VAL A 47 5.95 -2.61 -2.99
CA VAL A 47 4.68 -3.28 -2.65
C VAL A 47 4.23 -2.89 -1.24
N HIS A 48 5.15 -2.58 -0.31
CA HIS A 48 4.78 -1.97 0.97
C HIS A 48 4.07 -0.62 0.80
N PHE A 49 4.53 0.22 -0.14
CA PHE A 49 3.88 1.49 -0.43
C PHE A 49 2.49 1.28 -1.04
N LEU A 50 2.39 0.41 -2.05
CA LEU A 50 1.10 0.07 -2.68
C LEU A 50 0.10 -0.47 -1.66
N ALA A 51 0.51 -1.42 -0.81
CA ALA A 51 -0.34 -2.01 0.23
C ALA A 51 -0.81 -0.98 1.27
N THR A 52 0.00 0.04 1.56
CA THR A 52 -0.38 1.11 2.49
C THR A 52 -1.42 2.04 1.88
N MET A 53 -1.28 2.37 0.59
CA MET A 53 -2.23 3.25 -0.13
C MET A 53 -3.57 2.56 -0.42
N LEU A 54 -3.59 1.23 -0.52
CA LEU A 54 -4.78 0.41 -0.76
C LEU A 54 -5.95 0.70 0.21
N TYR A 55 -5.66 0.96 1.48
CA TYR A 55 -6.71 1.27 2.48
C TYR A 55 -7.44 2.57 2.16
N THR A 56 -6.68 3.62 1.78
CA THR A 56 -7.29 4.90 1.39
C THR A 56 -7.99 4.76 0.05
N PHE A 57 -7.41 4.01 -0.89
CA PHE A 57 -8.03 3.71 -2.18
C PHE A 57 -9.43 3.11 -2.01
N ASP A 58 -9.53 1.98 -1.30
CA ASP A 58 -10.80 1.27 -1.11
C ASP A 58 -11.86 2.15 -0.43
N LYS A 59 -11.44 2.88 0.62
CA LYS A 59 -12.32 3.83 1.31
C LYS A 59 -12.79 4.96 0.40
N ALA A 60 -11.89 5.54 -0.39
CA ALA A 60 -12.21 6.66 -1.28
C ALA A 60 -13.12 6.20 -2.42
N VAL A 61 -12.87 5.03 -3.03
CA VAL A 61 -13.76 4.45 -4.05
C VAL A 61 -15.15 4.15 -3.46
N ASN A 62 -15.22 3.60 -2.24
CA ASN A 62 -16.50 3.37 -1.58
C ASN A 62 -17.27 4.68 -1.36
N ASN A 63 -16.59 5.72 -0.85
CA ASN A 63 -17.17 7.04 -0.66
C ASN A 63 -17.62 7.66 -1.98
N MET A 64 -16.86 7.48 -3.06
CA MET A 64 -17.22 7.95 -4.40
C MET A 64 -18.54 7.33 -4.87
N ARG A 65 -18.69 6.01 -4.69
CA ARG A 65 -19.92 5.27 -5.03
C ARG A 65 -21.12 5.72 -4.19
N LEU A 66 -20.94 5.91 -2.88
CA LEU A 66 -22.03 6.33 -1.99
C LEU A 66 -22.51 7.77 -2.23
N ASN A 67 -21.65 8.63 -2.80
CA ASN A 67 -21.95 10.05 -2.99
C ASN A 67 -22.19 10.45 -4.45
N VAL A 68 -22.20 9.49 -5.38
CA VAL A 68 -22.43 9.75 -6.81
C VAL A 68 -23.80 10.39 -7.03
N GLY A 69 -23.84 11.45 -7.83
CA GLY A 69 -25.06 12.20 -8.14
C GLY A 69 -25.58 13.10 -7.01
N LEU A 70 -25.01 13.01 -5.81
CA LEU A 70 -25.35 13.87 -4.68
C LEU A 70 -24.28 14.93 -4.42
N ARG A 71 -23.05 14.50 -4.18
CA ARG A 71 -21.91 15.38 -3.86
C ARG A 71 -20.76 15.21 -4.84
N VAL A 72 -20.69 14.06 -5.52
CA VAL A 72 -19.70 13.77 -6.56
C VAL A 72 -20.41 13.72 -7.92
N PRO A 73 -20.03 14.56 -8.89
CA PRO A 73 -20.61 14.53 -10.23
C PRO A 73 -20.40 13.17 -10.91
N LEU A 74 -21.43 12.67 -11.60
CA LEU A 74 -21.36 11.38 -12.30
C LEU A 74 -20.23 11.34 -13.34
N ALA A 75 -20.00 12.44 -14.06
CA ALA A 75 -18.91 12.55 -15.03
C ALA A 75 -17.54 12.31 -14.37
N SER A 76 -17.30 12.89 -13.18
CA SER A 76 -16.05 12.67 -12.44
C SER A 76 -15.89 11.22 -12.00
N VAL A 77 -16.99 10.54 -11.62
CA VAL A 77 -16.95 9.11 -11.27
C VAL A 77 -16.60 8.25 -12.49
N ILE A 78 -17.13 8.56 -13.67
CA ILE A 78 -16.81 7.86 -14.92
C ILE A 78 -15.32 8.02 -15.23
N THR A 79 -14.80 9.25 -15.22
CA THR A 79 -13.37 9.50 -15.45
C THR A 79 -12.50 8.74 -14.45
N LYS A 80 -12.83 8.77 -13.15
CA LYS A 80 -12.04 8.04 -12.15
C LYS A 80 -12.16 6.53 -12.25
N ARG A 81 -13.28 6.00 -12.73
CA ARG A 81 -13.39 4.57 -13.06
C ARG A 81 -12.44 4.20 -14.20
N ASP A 82 -12.36 5.03 -15.24
CA ASP A 82 -11.47 4.80 -16.38
C ASP A 82 -10.00 4.89 -15.97
N ASP A 83 -9.64 5.90 -15.15
CA ASP A 83 -8.29 6.04 -14.57
C ASP A 83 -7.87 4.79 -13.75
N ILE A 84 -8.81 4.24 -12.96
CA ILE A 84 -8.58 3.00 -12.19
C ILE A 84 -8.37 1.82 -13.13
N ALA A 85 -9.22 1.67 -14.15
CA ALA A 85 -9.12 0.58 -15.11
C ALA A 85 -7.77 0.62 -15.85
N GLU A 86 -7.36 1.80 -16.31
CA GLU A 86 -6.07 2.00 -16.96
C GLU A 86 -4.90 1.65 -16.03
N PHE A 87 -4.92 2.12 -14.79
CA PHE A 87 -3.88 1.78 -13.82
C PHE A 87 -3.79 0.27 -13.54
N THR A 88 -4.92 -0.42 -13.39
CA THR A 88 -4.94 -1.88 -13.20
C THR A 88 -4.40 -2.63 -14.43
N LYS A 89 -4.65 -2.09 -15.63
CA LYS A 89 -4.10 -2.61 -16.88
C LYS A 89 -2.58 -2.46 -16.92
N ASP A 90 -2.02 -1.32 -16.51
CA ASP A 90 -0.56 -1.14 -16.47
C ASP A 90 0.13 -2.14 -15.55
N ILE A 91 -0.42 -2.38 -14.34
CA ILE A 91 0.13 -3.38 -13.42
C ILE A 91 0.14 -4.76 -14.11
N THR A 92 -0.95 -5.09 -14.80
CA THR A 92 -1.10 -6.36 -15.50
C THR A 92 -0.10 -6.52 -16.65
N GLU A 93 0.11 -5.47 -17.43
CA GLU A 93 1.09 -5.43 -18.52
C GLU A 93 2.51 -5.51 -18.00
N TYR A 94 2.81 -4.80 -16.91
CA TYR A 94 4.11 -4.86 -16.27
C TYR A 94 4.41 -6.25 -15.70
N MET A 95 3.46 -6.88 -15.00
CA MET A 95 3.61 -8.28 -14.56
C MET A 95 3.88 -9.21 -15.75
N ARG A 96 3.18 -9.04 -16.88
CA ARG A 96 3.44 -9.82 -18.10
C ARG A 96 4.87 -9.61 -18.61
N ALA A 97 5.36 -8.37 -18.61
CA ALA A 97 6.71 -8.01 -19.04
C ALA A 97 7.81 -8.62 -18.13
N LEU A 98 7.54 -8.79 -16.83
CA LEU A 98 8.45 -9.45 -15.88
C LEU A 98 8.64 -10.96 -16.13
N GLY A 99 7.98 -11.53 -17.15
CA GLY A 99 8.05 -12.96 -17.45
C GLY A 99 6.98 -13.79 -16.74
N ALA A 100 5.97 -13.16 -16.15
CA ALA A 100 4.77 -13.86 -15.66
C ALA A 100 3.96 -14.52 -16.80
N GLY A 101 4.34 -14.28 -18.06
CA GLY A 101 3.77 -14.91 -19.25
C GLY A 101 4.17 -16.37 -19.51
N SER A 102 5.19 -16.92 -18.84
CA SER A 102 5.58 -18.34 -19.02
C SER A 102 4.83 -19.32 -18.12
N TYR A 103 3.99 -18.84 -17.20
CA TYR A 103 3.06 -19.67 -16.44
C TYR A 103 1.69 -19.01 -16.54
N GLY A 104 0.86 -19.51 -17.45
CA GLY A 104 -0.48 -19.00 -17.77
C GLY A 104 -1.51 -19.14 -16.64
N ASN A 105 -1.22 -18.61 -15.45
CA ASN A 105 -2.12 -18.67 -14.30
C ASN A 105 -2.13 -17.42 -13.40
N TYR A 106 -1.41 -16.34 -13.71
CA TYR A 106 -1.63 -15.08 -12.96
C TYR A 106 -2.96 -14.42 -13.28
N TYR A 107 -3.51 -14.66 -14.48
CA TYR A 107 -4.86 -14.22 -14.87
C TYR A 107 -5.99 -15.05 -14.22
N TYR A 108 -5.64 -16.20 -13.61
CA TYR A 108 -6.57 -17.14 -12.96
C TYR A 108 -6.25 -17.39 -11.47
N LEU A 109 -5.37 -16.59 -10.86
CA LEU A 109 -5.35 -16.44 -9.39
C LEU A 109 -6.45 -15.47 -8.90
N GLY A 110 -7.55 -15.37 -9.66
CA GLY A 110 -8.87 -15.02 -9.14
C GLY A 110 -9.49 -16.14 -8.29
N GLY A 111 -8.82 -17.28 -8.15
CA GLY A 111 -9.08 -18.18 -7.05
C GLY A 111 -8.50 -17.56 -5.79
N ASN A 112 -9.35 -17.32 -4.80
CA ASN A 112 -8.98 -17.52 -3.42
C ASN A 112 -7.89 -18.60 -3.34
N GLN A 113 -6.61 -18.20 -3.25
CA GLN A 113 -5.79 -18.89 -2.29
C GLN A 113 -6.51 -18.54 -0.99
N SER A 114 -7.49 -19.37 -0.63
CA SER A 114 -7.86 -19.62 0.74
C SER A 114 -6.57 -20.12 1.36
N VAL A 115 -5.65 -19.18 1.59
CA VAL A 115 -4.53 -19.32 2.49
C VAL A 115 -5.21 -19.92 3.70
N ASP A 116 -4.85 -21.16 3.96
CA ASP A 116 -5.48 -21.97 4.98
C ASP A 116 -5.64 -21.10 6.25
N PRO A 117 -6.78 -21.14 6.97
CA PRO A 117 -7.00 -20.27 8.12
C PRO A 117 -5.80 -20.23 9.10
N GLU A 118 -5.06 -21.33 9.25
CA GLU A 118 -3.84 -21.35 10.05
C GLU A 118 -2.68 -20.59 9.40
N GLN A 119 -2.49 -20.74 8.09
CA GLN A 119 -1.52 -19.94 7.34
C GLN A 119 -1.86 -18.43 7.35
N LYS A 120 -3.14 -18.04 7.27
CA LYS A 120 -3.56 -16.62 7.41
C LYS A 120 -3.19 -16.09 8.78
N GLN A 121 -3.47 -16.87 9.84
CA GLN A 121 -3.08 -16.52 11.21
C GLN A 121 -1.56 -16.38 11.36
N PHE A 122 -0.80 -17.32 10.81
CA PHE A 122 0.66 -17.31 10.87
C PHE A 122 1.26 -16.08 10.17
N LEU A 123 0.78 -15.75 8.97
CA LEU A 123 1.22 -14.56 8.23
C LEU A 123 0.80 -13.27 8.93
N ALA A 124 -0.40 -13.20 9.49
CA ALA A 124 -0.89 -12.01 10.19
C ALA A 124 -0.07 -11.65 11.45
N LYS A 125 0.57 -12.64 12.09
CA LYS A 125 1.47 -12.42 13.24
C LYS A 125 2.80 -11.76 12.85
N ARG A 126 3.19 -11.77 11.57
CA ARG A 126 4.44 -11.15 11.11
C ARG A 126 4.35 -9.62 11.18
N HIS A 127 5.49 -8.97 11.41
CA HIS A 127 5.56 -7.51 11.53
C HIS A 127 5.19 -6.81 10.21
N ASN A 128 5.71 -7.32 9.09
CA ASN A 128 5.65 -6.71 7.76
C ASN A 128 4.43 -7.15 6.93
N THR A 129 3.30 -7.41 7.59
CA THR A 129 2.07 -7.83 6.91
C THR A 129 0.93 -6.85 7.12
N TYR A 130 -0.03 -6.88 6.22
CA TYR A 130 -1.22 -6.03 6.23
C TYR A 130 -2.44 -6.95 6.14
N VAL A 131 -3.43 -6.68 6.98
CA VAL A 131 -4.72 -7.39 6.90
C VAL A 131 -5.72 -6.39 6.32
N PHE A 132 -6.16 -6.66 5.11
CA PHE A 132 -7.04 -5.80 4.34
C PHE A 132 -8.39 -6.49 4.18
N ILE A 133 -9.48 -5.75 4.42
CA ILE A 133 -10.85 -6.24 4.22
C ILE A 133 -11.45 -5.32 3.17
N PRO A 134 -11.62 -5.79 1.92
CA PRO A 134 -12.12 -4.94 0.85
C PRO A 134 -13.58 -4.56 1.07
N SER A 135 -13.87 -3.26 0.97
CA SER A 135 -15.23 -2.73 0.94
C SER A 135 -15.76 -2.66 -0.50
N THR A 136 -14.86 -2.63 -1.49
CA THR A 136 -15.16 -2.48 -2.91
C THR A 136 -14.54 -3.59 -3.76
N THR A 137 -15.15 -3.84 -4.91
CA THR A 137 -14.64 -4.78 -5.93
C THR A 137 -13.29 -4.34 -6.50
N GLU A 138 -13.08 -3.03 -6.66
CA GLU A 138 -11.84 -2.44 -7.15
C GLU A 138 -10.73 -2.59 -6.10
N GLY A 139 -11.05 -2.38 -4.82
CA GLY A 139 -10.12 -2.61 -3.71
C GLY A 139 -9.68 -4.07 -3.64
N GLU A 140 -10.61 -5.01 -3.76
CA GLU A 140 -10.32 -6.44 -3.82
C GLU A 140 -9.44 -6.80 -5.04
N HIS A 141 -9.80 -6.30 -6.22
CA HIS A 141 -9.05 -6.54 -7.45
C HIS A 141 -7.62 -5.98 -7.37
N LEU A 142 -7.47 -4.73 -6.91
CA LEU A 142 -6.16 -4.11 -6.74
C LEU A 142 -5.32 -4.83 -5.69
N ALA A 143 -5.92 -5.31 -4.60
CA ALA A 143 -5.22 -6.12 -3.60
C ALA A 143 -4.63 -7.41 -4.20
N ASN A 144 -5.41 -8.12 -5.03
CA ASN A 144 -4.95 -9.31 -5.73
C ASN A 144 -3.82 -9.02 -6.73
N LEU A 145 -3.92 -7.89 -7.44
CA LEU A 145 -2.85 -7.43 -8.33
C LEU A 145 -1.57 -7.13 -7.56
N ILE A 146 -1.66 -6.45 -6.41
CA ILE A 146 -0.49 -6.13 -5.55
C ILE A 146 0.19 -7.42 -5.05
N ILE A 147 -0.58 -8.42 -4.61
CA ILE A 147 -0.04 -9.72 -4.17
C ILE A 147 0.67 -10.44 -5.32
N SER A 148 0.05 -10.45 -6.50
CA SER A 148 0.60 -11.08 -7.71
C SER A 148 1.87 -10.38 -8.18
N LEU A 149 1.87 -9.05 -8.14
CA LEU A 149 3.00 -8.22 -8.53
C LEU A 149 4.24 -8.45 -7.65
N ASP A 150 4.05 -8.54 -6.33
CA ASP A 150 5.14 -8.85 -5.39
C ASP A 150 5.80 -10.21 -5.70
N SER A 151 4.97 -11.20 -6.03
CA SER A 151 5.44 -12.55 -6.37
C SER A 151 6.17 -12.55 -7.72
N ALA A 152 5.60 -11.93 -8.75
CA ALA A 152 6.19 -11.83 -10.08
C ALA A 152 7.54 -11.09 -10.04
N PHE A 153 7.62 -9.98 -9.30
CA PHE A 153 8.84 -9.21 -9.17
C PHE A 153 9.93 -9.94 -8.37
N CYS A 154 9.55 -10.68 -7.32
CA CYS A 154 10.50 -11.54 -6.60
C CYS A 154 11.06 -12.65 -7.52
N GLU A 155 10.20 -13.30 -8.29
CA GLU A 155 10.61 -14.34 -9.23
C GLU A 155 11.52 -13.79 -10.33
N PHE A 156 11.18 -12.62 -10.87
CA PHE A 156 12.04 -11.90 -11.82
C PHE A 156 13.44 -11.67 -11.24
N LYS A 157 13.55 -11.17 -10.01
CA LYS A 157 14.86 -10.93 -9.35
C LYS A 157 15.68 -12.21 -9.11
N VAL A 158 15.02 -13.36 -8.92
CA VAL A 158 15.70 -14.65 -8.75
C VAL A 158 16.17 -15.21 -10.09
N LYS A 159 15.35 -15.08 -11.14
CA LYS A 159 15.62 -15.64 -12.47
C LYS A 159 16.58 -14.82 -13.31
N PHE A 160 16.64 -13.50 -13.09
CA PHE A 160 17.59 -12.61 -13.73
C PHE A 160 18.73 -12.32 -12.73
N PRO A 161 19.79 -13.15 -12.72
CA PRO A 161 20.97 -12.88 -11.91
C PRO A 161 21.63 -11.56 -12.34
N LEU A 162 22.56 -11.07 -11.51
CA LEU A 162 23.29 -9.79 -11.64
C LEU A 162 24.08 -9.59 -12.97
N THR A 163 23.90 -10.46 -13.95
CA THR A 163 24.53 -10.39 -15.28
C THR A 163 23.86 -9.39 -16.22
N ASP A 164 22.60 -9.01 -15.99
CA ASP A 164 21.89 -7.99 -16.79
C ASP A 164 21.31 -6.88 -15.91
N LEU A 165 22.20 -6.06 -15.35
CA LEU A 165 21.86 -4.97 -14.43
C LEU A 165 20.96 -3.91 -15.07
N ASN A 166 21.04 -3.71 -16.39
CA ASN A 166 20.21 -2.73 -17.10
C ASN A 166 18.74 -3.14 -17.05
N LYS A 167 18.41 -4.40 -17.36
CA LYS A 167 17.03 -4.90 -17.24
C LYS A 167 16.49 -4.84 -15.82
N ILE A 168 17.33 -5.10 -14.82
CA ILE A 168 16.94 -4.98 -13.41
C ILE A 168 16.64 -3.53 -13.07
N SER A 169 17.47 -2.58 -13.52
CA SER A 169 17.24 -1.14 -13.32
C SER A 169 15.94 -0.69 -13.97
N GLU A 170 15.71 -1.04 -15.24
CA GLU A 170 14.48 -0.68 -15.97
C GLU A 170 13.22 -1.22 -15.27
N ALA A 171 13.26 -2.46 -14.78
CA ALA A 171 12.15 -3.04 -14.02
C ALA A 171 11.94 -2.28 -12.69
N MET A 172 13.01 -1.95 -11.97
CA MET A 172 12.90 -1.15 -10.74
C MET A 172 12.31 0.24 -10.99
N ASP A 173 12.74 0.91 -12.06
CA ASP A 173 12.22 2.23 -12.43
C ASP A 173 10.75 2.17 -12.84
N HIS A 174 10.33 1.14 -13.56
CA HIS A 174 8.92 0.93 -13.91
C HIS A 174 8.08 0.66 -12.64
N MET A 175 8.54 -0.20 -11.72
CA MET A 175 7.86 -0.43 -10.44
C MET A 175 7.69 0.87 -9.65
N LYS A 176 8.74 1.69 -9.59
CA LYS A 176 8.70 3.01 -8.96
C LYS A 176 7.69 3.95 -9.64
N GLY A 177 7.61 3.90 -10.97
CA GLY A 177 6.59 4.59 -11.77
C GLY A 177 5.17 4.18 -11.39
N LEU A 178 4.91 2.88 -11.23
CA LEU A 178 3.61 2.37 -10.77
C LEU A 178 3.26 2.84 -9.36
N VAL A 179 4.24 2.88 -8.45
CA VAL A 179 4.04 3.42 -7.09
C VAL A 179 3.64 4.90 -7.14
N LYS A 180 4.33 5.70 -7.96
CA LYS A 180 4.00 7.12 -8.14
C LYS A 180 2.60 7.30 -8.73
N ARG A 181 2.27 6.57 -9.80
CA ARG A 181 0.95 6.60 -10.43
C ARG A 181 -0.16 6.20 -9.45
N CYS A 182 0.08 5.18 -8.62
CA CYS A 182 -0.84 4.77 -7.56
C CYS A 182 -1.08 5.90 -6.55
N ARG A 183 -0.01 6.55 -6.08
CA ARG A 183 -0.11 7.68 -5.15
C ARG A 183 -0.96 8.79 -5.72
N ASP A 184 -0.69 9.20 -6.95
CA ASP A 184 -1.37 10.32 -7.60
C ASP A 184 -2.86 9.97 -7.82
N LEU A 185 -3.15 8.75 -8.30
CA LEU A 185 -4.52 8.25 -8.44
C LEU A 185 -5.29 8.25 -7.11
N VAL A 186 -4.67 7.73 -6.04
CA VAL A 186 -5.32 7.66 -4.72
C VAL A 186 -5.53 9.05 -4.14
N ALA A 187 -4.55 9.95 -4.28
CA ALA A 187 -4.66 11.33 -3.83
C ALA A 187 -5.83 12.06 -4.53
N ASP A 188 -5.97 11.87 -5.83
CA ASP A 188 -7.04 12.46 -6.63
C ASP A 188 -8.43 11.97 -6.20
N ILE A 189 -8.63 10.65 -6.10
CA ILE A 189 -9.92 10.08 -5.69
C ILE A 189 -10.24 10.46 -4.24
N ALA A 190 -9.23 10.50 -3.38
CA ALA A 190 -9.38 10.93 -1.99
C ALA A 190 -9.80 12.40 -1.89
N SER A 191 -9.21 13.28 -2.72
CA SER A 191 -9.60 14.69 -2.81
C SER A 191 -11.06 14.85 -3.25
N LEU A 192 -11.46 14.15 -4.32
CA LEU A 192 -12.83 14.17 -4.85
C LEU A 192 -13.89 13.79 -3.80
N THR A 193 -13.53 12.91 -2.87
CA THR A 193 -14.45 12.36 -1.87
C THR A 193 -14.26 12.94 -0.47
N ASN A 194 -13.39 13.95 -0.32
CA ASN A 194 -12.95 14.48 0.98
C ASN A 194 -12.48 13.37 1.95
N THR A 195 -11.88 12.32 1.41
CA THR A 195 -11.27 11.24 2.19
C THR A 195 -9.85 11.66 2.56
N ARG A 196 -9.46 11.54 3.84
CA ARG A 196 -8.10 11.85 4.26
C ARG A 196 -7.10 10.86 3.65
N PHE A 197 -6.24 11.34 2.76
CA PHE A 197 -5.05 10.63 2.30
C PHE A 197 -3.85 11.03 3.17
N ILE A 198 -3.17 10.05 3.74
CA ILE A 198 -1.91 10.23 4.45
C ILE A 198 -0.86 9.50 3.63
N GLU A 199 0.07 10.25 3.07
CA GLU A 199 1.13 9.67 2.27
C GLU A 199 1.98 8.70 3.13
N PRO A 200 2.32 7.50 2.60
CA PRO A 200 3.19 6.57 3.31
C PRO A 200 4.53 7.20 3.70
N LYS A 201 4.98 6.95 4.92
CA LYS A 201 6.24 7.50 5.43
C LYS A 201 7.41 7.08 4.54
N GLY A 202 8.22 8.05 4.13
CA GLY A 202 9.39 7.83 3.29
C GLY A 202 9.09 7.58 1.80
N LEU A 203 7.83 7.76 1.36
CA LEU A 203 7.46 7.67 -0.06
C LEU A 203 8.03 8.84 -0.87
N ALA A 204 7.86 10.08 -0.42
CA ALA A 204 8.42 11.26 -1.10
C ALA A 204 9.94 11.12 -1.33
N THR A 205 10.69 10.78 -0.28
CA THR A 205 12.13 10.51 -0.37
C THR A 205 12.44 9.34 -1.31
N TYR A 206 11.64 8.27 -1.27
CA TYR A 206 11.79 7.14 -2.18
C TYR A 206 11.62 7.55 -3.65
N LEU A 207 10.66 8.43 -3.93
CA LEU A 207 10.37 8.96 -5.26
C LEU A 207 11.39 10.00 -5.73
N GLY A 208 12.29 10.45 -4.86
CA GLY A 208 13.27 11.50 -5.17
C GLY A 208 12.66 12.91 -5.13
N GLU A 209 11.53 13.06 -4.45
CA GLU A 209 10.87 14.35 -4.26
C GLU A 209 11.37 14.98 -2.96
N GLU A 210 11.99 16.16 -3.03
CA GLU A 210 12.30 16.93 -1.83
C GLU A 210 11.00 17.28 -1.10
N ALA A 211 11.00 17.21 0.23
CA ALA A 211 9.85 17.50 1.06
C ALA A 211 9.34 18.92 0.77
N THR A 212 8.33 19.03 -0.10
CA THR A 212 7.71 20.32 -0.39
C THR A 212 7.04 20.77 0.91
N GLN A 213 7.63 21.78 1.56
CA GLN A 213 7.03 22.46 2.69
C GLN A 213 5.64 22.97 2.29
N ARG A 214 4.58 22.24 2.68
CA ARG A 214 3.22 22.78 2.65
C ARG A 214 3.03 23.67 3.89
N GLY A 215 3.33 24.94 3.72
CA GLY A 215 2.94 26.00 4.64
C GLY A 215 1.49 26.43 4.47
N ASN A 216 0.86 26.72 5.62
CA ASN A 216 -0.20 27.71 5.95
C ASN A 216 -1.30 27.10 6.82
N GLY A 217 -1.59 27.55 8.04
CA GLY A 217 -1.03 28.63 8.85
C GLY A 217 -1.96 28.93 10.05
N LYS A 218 -1.41 29.44 11.15
CA LYS A 218 -1.91 30.61 11.93
C LYS A 218 -1.06 30.86 13.19
N THR A 219 -0.37 32.02 13.18
CA THR A 219 -0.27 33.07 14.22
C THR A 219 -0.31 32.65 15.70
N THR A 220 0.60 33.06 16.60
CA THR A 220 0.92 34.45 17.00
C THR A 220 2.02 34.47 18.08
N LYS A 221 2.62 35.66 18.26
CA LYS A 221 3.36 36.24 19.41
C LYS A 221 4.86 36.41 19.13
N LYS A 222 5.48 37.54 19.40
CA LYS A 222 5.04 38.91 19.77
C LYS A 222 6.33 39.73 19.59
N GLU A 223 6.23 40.90 19.01
CA GLU A 223 7.25 41.94 19.14
C GLU A 223 7.53 42.18 20.63
N THR A 224 8.79 42.28 21.02
CA THR A 224 9.18 43.30 22.01
C THR A 224 10.62 43.74 21.74
N GLN A 225 10.76 45.05 21.89
CA GLN A 225 11.89 45.97 21.73
C GLN A 225 13.22 45.50 22.29
#